data_AF-A0A2K8SDR6-F1
#
_entry.id   AF-A0A2K8SDR6-F1
#
_cell.length_a   1.000
_cell.length_b   1.000
_cell.length_c   1.000
_cell.angle_alpha   90.00
_cell.angle_beta   90.00
_cell.angle_gamma   90.00
#
_symmetry.space_group_name_H-M   'P 1'
#
loop_
_entity.id
_entity.type
_entity.pdbx_description
1 polymer ?
#
loop_
_entity_poly.entity_id
_entity_poly.type
_entity_poly.pdbx_seq_one_letter_code
_entity_poly.pdbx_strand_id
1 'polypeptide(L)'
;MIDQKPVITFKDYLKKFKNSKIGPLTFEIQSSKITALLGSSGSGKTVIINTLLGIIRKYKGDIVLNDINRKAYSYYKANYNVGFYTQMDFSLYEVTAYEFLLDICLMLGLYKKEYKKRIEYWMKYFDLWESKDKKIKNYSWGMKNRMNLILCFIKEPSIIILD
;
A
#
# COMPACT_ATOMS: atom_id res chain seq x y z
N MET A 1 -28.28 12.15 -2.39
CA MET A 1 -27.21 11.21 -2.76
C MET A 1 -25.90 11.98 -2.65
N ILE A 2 -24.99 11.58 -1.77
CA ILE A 2 -23.68 12.24 -1.68
C ILE A 2 -22.87 11.72 -2.86
N ASP A 3 -22.49 12.60 -3.80
CA ASP A 3 -21.60 12.25 -4.90
C ASP A 3 -20.29 11.72 -4.31
N GLN A 4 -20.06 10.41 -4.47
CA GLN A 4 -18.80 9.80 -4.08
C GLN A 4 -17.76 10.26 -5.08
N LYS A 5 -16.76 11.00 -4.60
CA LYS A 5 -15.61 11.42 -5.40
C LYS A 5 -14.70 10.21 -5.64
N PRO A 6 -14.21 9.99 -6.87
CA PRO A 6 -13.25 8.92 -7.14
C PRO A 6 -11.92 9.20 -6.43
N VAL A 7 -11.34 8.16 -5.83
CA VAL A 7 -10.04 8.21 -5.15
C VAL A 7 -8.89 7.82 -6.08
N ILE A 8 -9.18 7.03 -7.11
CA ILE A 8 -8.25 6.65 -8.18
C ILE A 8 -8.96 6.87 -9.51
N THR A 9 -8.29 7.55 -10.43
CA THR A 9 -8.79 7.77 -11.78
C THR A 9 -7.67 7.47 -12.78
N PHE A 10 -7.96 6.60 -13.74
CA PHE A 10 -7.15 6.36 -14.94
C PHE A 10 -7.86 6.99 -16.13
N LYS A 11 -7.16 7.81 -16.92
CA LYS A 11 -7.65 8.41 -18.17
C LYS A 11 -6.70 8.07 -19.30
N ASP A 12 -7.19 7.33 -20.28
CA ASP A 12 -6.47 6.93 -21.49
C ASP A 12 -5.09 6.29 -21.21
N TYR A 13 -5.01 5.53 -20.12
CA TYR A 13 -3.76 4.90 -19.70
C TYR A 13 -3.29 3.90 -20.74
N LEU A 14 -2.09 4.14 -21.26
CA LEU A 14 -1.44 3.23 -22.21
C LEU A 14 0.03 3.06 -21.86
N LYS A 15 0.40 1.81 -21.54
CA LYS A 15 1.79 1.41 -21.34
C LYS A 15 2.24 0.52 -22.49
N LYS A 16 3.24 0.99 -23.25
CA LYS A 16 3.90 0.18 -24.29
C LYS A 16 5.17 -0.47 -23.75
N PHE A 17 5.38 -1.71 -24.16
CA PHE A 17 6.62 -2.47 -24.03
C PHE A 17 7.15 -2.79 -25.44
N LYS A 18 8.29 -3.49 -25.52
CA LYS A 18 8.90 -3.85 -26.81
C LYS A 18 7.93 -4.64 -27.72
N ASN A 19 7.27 -5.65 -27.16
CA ASN A 19 6.43 -6.59 -27.90
C ASN A 19 4.97 -6.65 -27.42
N SER A 20 4.57 -5.77 -26.48
CA SER A 20 3.23 -5.81 -25.90
C SER A 20 2.76 -4.43 -25.44
N LYS A 21 1.47 -4.30 -25.13
CA LYS A 21 0.89 -3.07 -24.58
C LYS A 21 -0.18 -3.41 -23.54
N ILE A 22 -0.38 -2.51 -22.59
CA ILE A 22 -1.49 -2.53 -21.64
C ILE A 22 -2.28 -1.25 -21.86
N GLY A 23 -3.56 -1.39 -22.19
CA GLY A 23 -4.49 -0.30 -22.53
C GLY A 23 -4.69 -0.05 -24.04
N PRO A 24 -5.43 1.02 -24.40
CA PRO A 24 -5.89 2.12 -23.54
C PRO A 24 -6.91 1.70 -22.47
N LEU A 25 -6.85 2.29 -21.28
CA LEU A 25 -7.80 2.06 -20.18
C LEU A 25 -8.26 3.40 -19.58
N THR A 26 -9.56 3.52 -19.37
CA THR A 26 -10.18 4.63 -18.64
C THR A 26 -11.17 4.06 -17.63
N PHE A 27 -10.91 4.29 -16.35
CA PHE A 27 -11.76 3.82 -15.25
C PHE A 27 -11.53 4.63 -13.98
N GLU A 28 -12.48 4.53 -13.06
CA GLU A 28 -12.47 5.21 -11.78
C GLU A 28 -12.77 4.23 -10.64
N ILE A 29 -12.11 4.41 -9.50
CA ILE A 29 -12.37 3.68 -8.28
C ILE A 29 -12.89 4.67 -7.23
N GLN A 30 -14.08 4.38 -6.71
CA GLN A 30 -14.76 5.20 -5.73
C GLN A 30 -14.21 4.96 -4.31
N SER A 31 -14.26 5.99 -3.47
CA SER A 31 -13.95 5.87 -2.04
C SER A 31 -14.85 4.82 -1.37
N SER A 32 -14.33 4.19 -0.31
CA SER A 32 -15.09 3.25 0.53
C SER A 32 -15.67 2.03 -0.21
N LYS A 33 -15.05 1.63 -1.33
CA LYS A 33 -15.41 0.40 -2.06
C LYS A 33 -14.23 -0.55 -2.14
N ILE A 34 -14.51 -1.84 -1.98
CA ILE A 34 -13.57 -2.89 -2.34
C ILE A 34 -13.62 -3.08 -3.85
N THR A 35 -12.47 -2.98 -4.51
CA THR A 35 -12.35 -3.17 -5.96
C THR A 35 -11.32 -4.24 -6.25
N ALA A 36 -11.70 -5.22 -7.09
CA ALA A 36 -10.82 -6.29 -7.51
C ALA A 36 -10.35 -6.08 -8.95
N LEU A 37 -9.04 -6.15 -9.18
CA LEU A 37 -8.46 -6.15 -10.53
C LEU A 37 -8.23 -7.59 -10.97
N LEU A 38 -9.10 -8.10 -11.86
CA LEU A 38 -9.10 -9.50 -12.29
C LEU A 38 -8.52 -9.66 -13.71
N GLY A 39 -7.91 -10.82 -13.98
CA GLY A 39 -7.39 -11.18 -15.30
C GLY A 39 -6.35 -12.30 -15.24
N SER A 40 -6.02 -12.89 -16.39
CA SER A 40 -5.00 -13.95 -16.51
C SER A 40 -3.59 -13.48 -16.13
N SER A 41 -2.66 -14.42 -15.90
CA SER A 41 -1.24 -14.07 -15.77
C SER A 41 -0.75 -13.33 -17.03
N GLY A 42 0.04 -12.29 -16.85
CA GLY A 42 0.51 -11.44 -17.95
C GLY A 42 -0.50 -10.42 -18.48
N SER A 43 -1.73 -10.35 -17.96
CA SER A 43 -2.73 -9.36 -18.40
C SER A 43 -2.37 -7.89 -18.06
N GLY A 44 -1.35 -7.68 -17.23
CA GLY A 44 -0.86 -6.35 -16.87
C GLY A 44 -1.28 -5.82 -15.50
N LYS A 45 -1.91 -6.64 -14.64
CA LYS A 45 -2.37 -6.23 -13.29
C LYS A 45 -1.25 -5.61 -12.45
N THR A 46 -0.14 -6.31 -12.28
CA THR A 46 1.03 -5.83 -11.54
C THR A 46 1.63 -4.57 -12.17
N VAL A 47 1.54 -4.40 -13.50
CA VAL A 47 1.98 -3.17 -14.16
C VAL A 47 1.05 -2.00 -13.83
N ILE A 48 -0.28 -2.22 -13.80
CA ILE A 48 -1.26 -1.21 -13.40
C ILE A 48 -1.02 -0.81 -11.95
N ILE A 49 -0.86 -1.77 -11.03
CA ILE A 49 -0.56 -1.53 -9.61
C ILE A 49 0.77 -0.78 -9.44
N ASN A 50 1.84 -1.22 -10.10
CA ASN A 50 3.14 -0.53 -10.04
C ASN A 50 3.11 0.87 -10.66
N THR A 51 2.30 1.08 -11.70
CA THR A 51 2.09 2.44 -12.24
C THR A 51 1.32 3.29 -11.23
N LEU A 52 0.27 2.71 -10.62
CA LEU A 52 -0.51 3.37 -9.58
C LEU A 52 0.37 3.77 -8.41
N LEU A 53 1.32 2.94 -7.95
CA LEU A 53 2.26 3.24 -6.87
C LEU A 53 3.37 4.25 -7.26
N GLY A 54 3.49 4.57 -8.56
CA GLY A 54 4.52 5.46 -9.10
C GLY A 54 5.86 4.78 -9.41
N ILE A 55 5.95 3.45 -9.29
CA ILE A 55 7.14 2.64 -9.62
C ILE A 55 7.36 2.65 -11.15
N ILE A 56 6.28 2.52 -11.93
CA ILE A 56 6.33 2.63 -13.40
C ILE A 56 5.87 4.03 -13.82
N ARG A 57 6.77 4.78 -14.47
CA ARG A 57 6.50 6.19 -14.84
C ARG A 57 6.40 6.47 -16.34
N LYS A 58 6.89 5.56 -17.20
CA LYS A 58 6.85 5.72 -18.66
C LYS A 58 5.53 5.18 -19.24
N TYR A 59 4.49 5.99 -19.32
CA TYR A 59 3.17 5.65 -19.90
C TYR A 59 2.51 6.90 -20.56
N LYS A 60 1.46 6.68 -21.36
CA LYS A 60 0.56 7.74 -21.87
C LYS A 60 -0.75 7.77 -21.08
N GLY A 61 -1.50 8.86 -21.20
CA GLY A 61 -2.70 9.11 -20.39
C GLY A 61 -2.35 9.66 -19.01
N ASP A 62 -3.34 9.86 -18.14
CA ASP A 62 -3.19 10.44 -16.82
C ASP A 62 -3.71 9.51 -15.73
N ILE A 63 -3.05 9.54 -14.58
CA ILE A 63 -3.46 8.81 -13.39
C ILE A 63 -3.51 9.80 -12.24
N VAL A 64 -4.67 9.88 -11.59
CA VAL A 64 -4.88 10.71 -10.40
C VAL A 64 -5.15 9.79 -9.22
N LEU A 65 -4.41 9.99 -8.14
CA LEU A 65 -4.60 9.32 -6.85
C LEU A 65 -4.78 10.39 -5.78
N ASN A 66 -5.89 10.36 -5.03
CA ASN A 66 -6.18 11.34 -3.97
C ASN A 66 -5.94 12.78 -4.48
N ASP A 67 -6.53 13.13 -5.63
CA ASP A 67 -6.41 14.43 -6.30
C ASP A 67 -5.01 14.83 -6.80
N ILE A 68 -4.01 13.95 -6.68
CA ILE A 68 -2.64 14.21 -7.14
C ILE A 68 -2.37 13.40 -8.41
N ASN A 69 -2.02 14.10 -9.50
CA ASN A 69 -1.62 13.45 -10.75
C ASN A 69 -0.23 12.79 -10.58
N ARG A 70 -0.10 11.54 -11.04
CA ARG A 70 1.14 10.74 -10.97
C ARG A 70 2.30 11.26 -11.81
N LYS A 71 2.06 12.20 -12.72
CA LYS A 71 3.11 12.94 -13.45
C LYS A 71 3.60 14.19 -12.72
N ALA A 72 2.91 14.64 -11.68
CA ALA A 72 3.33 15.83 -10.92
C ALA A 72 4.71 15.61 -10.26
N TYR A 73 5.49 16.69 -10.09
CA TYR A 73 6.74 16.63 -9.34
C TYR A 73 6.53 16.11 -7.91
N SER A 74 5.39 16.47 -7.31
CA SER A 74 4.97 16.08 -5.97
C SER A 74 4.21 14.74 -5.90
N TYR A 75 4.27 13.87 -6.92
CA TYR A 75 3.49 12.62 -6.97
C TYR A 75 3.67 11.72 -5.72
N TYR A 76 4.84 11.78 -5.07
CA TYR A 76 5.15 11.02 -3.86
C TYR A 76 4.21 11.38 -2.70
N LYS A 77 3.67 12.61 -2.67
CA LYS A 77 2.69 13.03 -1.66
C LYS A 77 1.40 12.21 -1.75
N ALA A 78 1.05 11.72 -2.94
CA ALA A 78 -0.12 10.86 -3.10
C ALA A 78 0.05 9.50 -2.40
N ASN A 79 1.30 9.03 -2.21
CA ASN A 79 1.59 7.78 -1.50
C ASN A 79 1.53 7.91 0.02
N TYR A 80 1.47 9.14 0.57
CA TYR A 80 1.42 9.35 2.01
C TYR A 80 0.20 8.65 2.64
N ASN A 81 -0.94 8.69 1.94
CA ASN A 81 -2.21 8.08 2.37
C ASN A 81 -2.48 6.71 1.72
N VAL A 82 -1.45 6.00 1.25
CA VAL A 82 -1.57 4.65 0.69
C VAL A 82 -0.89 3.64 1.61
N GLY A 83 -1.64 2.62 2.01
CA GLY A 83 -1.12 1.37 2.55
C GLY A 83 -0.90 0.40 1.40
N PHE A 84 0.29 -0.20 1.33
CA PHE A 84 0.60 -1.22 0.33
C PHE A 84 0.98 -2.50 1.05
N TYR A 85 0.20 -3.55 0.83
CA TYR A 85 0.53 -4.88 1.32
C TYR A 85 1.59 -5.48 0.42
N THR A 86 2.75 -5.73 1.01
CA THR A 86 3.82 -6.50 0.42
C THR A 86 4.20 -7.60 1.40
N GLN A 87 4.47 -8.80 0.89
CA GLN A 87 4.97 -9.89 1.72
C GLN A 87 6.45 -9.66 2.01
N MET A 88 6.76 -8.84 3.01
CA MET A 88 8.14 -8.70 3.44
C MET A 88 8.63 -10.01 4.07
N ASP A 89 9.84 -10.40 3.67
CA ASP A 89 10.53 -11.51 4.30
C ASP A 89 11.17 -11.03 5.60
N PHE A 90 10.62 -11.47 6.74
CA PHE A 90 11.16 -11.16 8.05
C PHE A 90 12.20 -12.16 8.56
N SER A 91 12.68 -13.09 7.74
CA SER A 91 13.60 -14.18 8.13
C SER A 91 14.89 -13.71 8.82
N LEU A 92 15.41 -12.54 8.46
CA LEU A 92 16.67 -11.99 8.98
C LEU A 92 16.49 -10.89 10.04
N TYR A 93 15.26 -10.57 10.42
CA TYR A 93 14.98 -9.45 11.32
C TYR A 93 15.17 -9.88 12.79
N GLU A 94 16.33 -9.53 13.34
CA GLU A 94 16.72 -9.84 14.73
C GLU A 94 16.14 -8.89 15.79
N VAL A 95 15.39 -7.87 15.36
CA VAL A 95 14.69 -6.91 16.22
C VAL A 95 13.35 -7.47 16.70
N THR A 96 12.84 -6.95 17.82
CA THR A 96 11.47 -7.30 18.26
C THR A 96 10.43 -6.68 17.34
N ALA A 97 9.23 -7.28 17.29
CA ALA A 97 8.14 -6.73 16.48
C ALA A 97 7.74 -5.31 16.93
N TYR A 98 7.76 -5.05 18.23
CA TYR A 98 7.44 -3.74 18.77
C TYR A 98 8.46 -2.67 18.36
N GLU A 99 9.76 -2.95 18.50
CA GLU A 99 10.84 -2.04 18.09
C GLU A 99 10.78 -1.76 16.59
N PHE A 100 10.57 -2.79 15.78
CA PHE A 100 10.44 -2.62 14.34
C PHE A 100 9.27 -1.71 13.96
N LEU A 101 8.08 -1.90 14.57
CA LEU A 101 6.94 -1.01 14.31
C LEU A 101 7.21 0.42 14.78
N LEU A 102 7.96 0.57 15.88
CA LEU A 102 8.40 1.88 16.38
C LEU A 102 9.29 2.58 15.33
N ASP A 103 10.29 1.88 14.82
CA ASP A 103 11.22 2.38 13.80
C ASP A 103 10.48 2.73 12.51
N ILE A 104 9.56 1.87 12.06
CA ILE A 104 8.69 2.14 10.91
C ILE A 104 7.87 3.42 11.16
N CYS A 105 7.25 3.59 12.31
CA CYS A 105 6.50 4.82 12.61
C CYS A 105 7.37 6.08 12.50
N LEU A 106 8.60 6.02 13.02
CA LEU A 106 9.56 7.12 12.97
C LEU A 106 10.02 7.42 11.52
N MET A 107 10.34 6.39 10.74
CA MET A 107 10.72 6.53 9.33
C MET A 107 9.60 7.13 8.48
N LEU A 108 8.35 6.84 8.83
CA LEU A 108 7.17 7.35 8.15
C LEU A 108 6.77 8.77 8.59
N GLY A 109 7.53 9.37 9.50
CA GLY A 109 7.28 10.71 10.00
C GLY A 109 6.13 10.80 11.01
N LEU A 110 5.75 9.69 11.64
CA LEU A 110 4.69 9.65 12.65
C LEU A 110 5.27 10.09 14.01
N TYR A 111 5.48 11.40 14.19
CA TYR A 111 6.21 11.95 15.36
C TYR A 111 5.35 12.32 16.58
N LYS A 112 4.10 11.87 16.67
CA LYS A 112 3.18 12.24 17.78
C LYS A 112 3.08 11.15 18.84
N LYS A 113 2.79 11.54 20.10
CA LYS A 113 2.59 10.61 21.25
C LYS A 113 1.59 9.46 21.01
N GLU A 114 0.82 9.50 19.93
CA GLU A 114 -0.19 8.50 19.57
C GLU A 114 0.34 7.26 18.87
N TYR A 115 1.54 7.26 18.27
CA TYR A 115 1.99 6.09 17.50
C TYR A 115 2.17 4.84 18.37
N LYS A 116 2.61 4.97 19.63
CA LYS A 116 2.68 3.82 20.56
C LYS A 116 1.31 3.20 20.81
N LYS A 117 0.28 4.05 20.99
CA LYS A 117 -1.11 3.60 21.13
C LYS A 117 -1.62 2.93 19.84
N ARG A 118 -1.23 3.45 18.67
CA ARG A 118 -1.57 2.83 17.37
C ARG A 118 -0.90 1.47 17.20
N ILE A 119 0.39 1.35 17.54
CA ILE A 119 1.12 0.08 17.52
C ILE A 119 0.40 -0.91 18.44
N GLU A 120 0.13 -0.53 19.68
CA GLU A 120 -0.59 -1.37 20.63
C GLU A 120 -1.96 -1.80 20.11
N TYR A 121 -2.75 -0.86 19.60
CA TYR A 121 -4.06 -1.14 19.02
C TYR A 121 -3.98 -2.17 17.89
N TRP A 122 -3.12 -1.96 16.89
CA TRP A 122 -3.02 -2.86 15.74
C TRP A 122 -2.42 -4.21 16.12
N MET A 123 -1.43 -4.25 17.02
CA MET A 123 -0.89 -5.51 17.51
C MET A 123 -1.92 -6.31 18.32
N LYS A 124 -2.80 -5.65 19.09
CA LYS A 124 -3.91 -6.33 19.78
C LYS A 124 -4.96 -6.82 18.78
N TYR A 125 -5.35 -5.98 17.82
CA TYR A 125 -6.32 -6.32 16.78
C TYR A 125 -5.91 -7.56 15.96
N PHE A 126 -4.61 -7.75 15.75
CA PHE A 126 -4.07 -8.90 15.01
C PHE A 126 -3.46 -9.99 15.90
N ASP A 127 -3.77 -10.02 17.20
CA ASP A 127 -3.30 -11.06 18.14
C ASP A 127 -1.76 -11.24 18.15
N LEU A 128 -1.02 -10.13 18.12
CA LEU A 128 0.44 -10.08 18.17
C LEU A 128 0.98 -9.39 19.42
N TRP A 129 0.14 -8.74 20.23
CA TRP A 129 0.57 -7.97 21.39
C TRP A 129 1.35 -8.79 22.43
N GLU A 130 0.87 -9.98 22.77
CA GLU A 130 1.56 -10.86 23.72
C GLU A 130 2.92 -11.36 23.18
N SER A 131 3.13 -11.30 21.86
CA SER A 131 4.39 -11.67 21.21
C SER A 131 5.22 -10.44 20.80
N LYS A 132 4.90 -9.24 21.27
CA LYS A 132 5.50 -7.99 20.76
C LYS A 132 7.02 -7.90 20.98
N ASP A 133 7.51 -8.49 22.07
CA ASP A 133 8.92 -8.49 22.47
C ASP A 133 9.69 -9.71 21.91
N LYS A 134 9.02 -10.57 21.12
CA LYS A 134 9.68 -11.67 20.41
C LYS A 134 10.31 -11.14 19.13
N LYS A 135 11.52 -11.61 18.80
CA LYS A 135 12.20 -11.31 17.54
C LYS A 135 11.35 -11.73 16.33
N ILE A 136 11.21 -10.85 15.33
CA ILE A 136 10.30 -11.10 14.18
C ILE A 136 10.75 -12.32 13.37
N LYS A 137 12.05 -12.60 13.26
CA LYS A 137 12.53 -13.82 12.60
C LYS A 137 11.89 -15.11 13.15
N ASN A 138 11.58 -15.13 14.45
CA ASN A 138 10.97 -16.25 15.16
C ASN A 138 9.44 -16.25 15.12
N TYR A 139 8.80 -15.32 14.40
CA TYR A 139 7.35 -15.35 14.15
C TYR A 139 7.02 -16.52 13.22
N SER A 140 5.88 -17.16 13.45
CA SER A 140 5.33 -18.12 12.48
C SER A 140 5.00 -17.39 11.17
N TRP A 141 4.80 -18.15 10.09
CA TRP A 141 4.39 -17.55 8.82
C TRP A 141 3.09 -16.73 8.95
N GLY A 142 2.09 -17.24 9.68
CA GLY A 142 0.85 -16.51 9.95
C GLY A 142 1.07 -15.22 10.74
N MET A 143 1.95 -15.23 11.75
CA MET A 143 2.32 -14.03 12.49
C MET A 143 3.03 -13.01 11.60
N LYS A 144 3.91 -13.45 10.69
CA LYS A 144 4.57 -12.58 9.69
C LYS A 144 3.57 -11.96 8.72
N ASN A 145 2.55 -12.69 8.29
CA ASN A 145 1.46 -12.13 7.47
C ASN A 145 0.65 -11.07 8.22
N ARG A 146 0.29 -11.33 9.48
CA ARG A 146 -0.38 -10.35 10.34
C ARG A 146 0.47 -9.11 10.57
N MET A 147 1.79 -9.30 10.70
CA MET A 147 2.75 -8.20 10.75
C MET A 147 2.74 -7.34 9.47
N ASN A 148 2.74 -7.96 8.29
CA ASN A 148 2.60 -7.25 7.01
C ASN A 148 1.28 -6.46 6.92
N LEU A 149 0.19 -7.01 7.45
CA LEU A 149 -1.08 -6.27 7.55
C LEU A 149 -0.95 -5.05 8.47
N ILE A 150 -0.37 -5.19 9.67
CA ILE A 150 -0.15 -4.04 10.56
C ILE A 150 0.59 -2.91 9.85
N LEU A 151 1.62 -3.22 9.07
CA LEU A 151 2.38 -2.20 8.33
C LEU A 151 1.56 -1.47 7.28
N CYS A 152 0.54 -2.10 6.72
CA CYS A 152 -0.42 -1.44 5.83
C CYS A 152 -1.30 -0.46 6.60
N PHE A 153 -1.77 -0.86 7.78
CA PHE A 153 -2.75 -0.12 8.57
C PHE A 153 -2.14 0.94 9.50
N ILE A 154 -0.86 0.84 9.86
CA ILE A 154 -0.23 1.69 10.89
C ILE A 154 -0.27 3.19 10.56
N LYS A 155 -0.29 3.53 9.25
CA LYS A 155 -0.44 4.91 8.77
C LYS A 155 -1.86 5.43 8.76
N GLU A 156 -2.86 4.57 8.99
CA GLU A 156 -4.28 4.84 8.78
C GLU A 156 -4.54 5.40 7.37
N PRO A 157 -4.13 4.67 6.31
CA PRO A 157 -4.25 5.16 4.95
C PRO A 157 -5.72 5.23 4.48
N SER A 158 -6.02 6.16 3.57
CA SER A 158 -7.34 6.23 2.94
C SER A 158 -7.54 5.17 1.84
N ILE A 159 -6.44 4.61 1.33
CA ILE A 159 -6.43 3.58 0.29
C ILE A 159 -5.49 2.46 0.70
N ILE A 160 -5.97 1.23 0.61
CA ILE A 160 -5.14 0.04 0.80
C ILE A 160 -5.08 -0.72 -0.52
N ILE A 161 -3.88 -1.00 -0.97
CA ILE A 161 -3.61 -1.82 -2.15
C ILE A 161 -3.06 -3.17 -1.67
N LEU A 162 -3.73 -4.23 -2.07
CA LEU A 162 -3.33 -5.61 -1.82
C LEU A 162 -2.94 -6.23 -3.17
N ASP A 163 -1.66 -6.58 -3.33
CA ASP A 163 -1.13 -7.33 -4.47
C ASP A 163 -0.70 -8.74 -4.03
#